data_AF-A0A072NHJ1-F1
#
_entry.id   AF-A0A072NHJ1-F1
#
_cell.length_a   1.000
_cell.length_b   1.000
_cell.length_c   1.000
_cell.angle_alpha   90.00
_cell.angle_beta   90.00
_cell.angle_gamma   90.00
#
_symmetry.space_group_name_H-M   'P 1'
#
loop_
_entity.id
_entity.type
_entity.pdbx_description
1 polymer ?
#
loop_
_entity_poly.entity_id
_entity_poly.type
_entity_poly.pdbx_seq_one_letter_code
_entity_poly.pdbx_strand_id
1 'polypeptide(L)'
;MRITNVRIQNFRLLDDCNVRLDDLTTVLVGKNNAGKTSFSCIIQLFMNNKKFMFDDFSINCHPKFVNTYKEYVKVKDDNEKLEDFFNEIDQKVPSIEMQLDIEYGIDDNWSNIRPLLTTLDSLNNLQILFSYEIKEPKAYLEKLHVEMRKIKIKKKEEKAKIIELV
;
A
#
# COMPACT_ATOMS: atom_id res chain seq x y z
N MET A 1 6.73 -11.73 24.79
CA MET A 1 6.85 -11.16 23.43
C MET A 1 5.56 -10.40 23.22
N ARG A 2 5.65 -9.13 22.83
CA ARG A 2 4.48 -8.25 22.76
C ARG A 2 4.66 -7.20 21.68
N ILE A 3 3.58 -6.92 20.95
CA ILE A 3 3.52 -5.78 20.03
C ILE A 3 3.41 -4.51 20.88
N THR A 4 4.35 -3.59 20.74
CA THR A 4 4.38 -2.33 21.47
C THR A 4 3.86 -1.16 20.65
N ASN A 5 3.94 -1.28 19.32
CA ASN A 5 3.60 -0.20 18.44
C ASN A 5 3.15 -0.71 17.07
N VAL A 6 2.19 -0.02 16.48
CA VAL A 6 1.67 -0.28 15.14
C VAL A 6 1.73 1.01 14.34
N ARG A 7 2.52 1.00 13.26
CA ARG A 7 2.54 2.10 12.28
C ARG A 7 1.79 1.67 11.04
N ILE A 8 0.98 2.56 10.49
CA ILE A 8 0.17 2.33 9.30
C ILE A 8 0.41 3.50 8.36
N GLN A 9 0.65 3.19 7.08
CA GLN A 9 0.74 4.19 6.04
C GLN A 9 -0.21 3.87 4.88
N ASN A 10 -0.71 4.93 4.26
CA ASN A 10 -1.49 4.90 3.03
C ASN A 10 -2.79 4.07 3.09
N PHE A 11 -3.42 3.86 4.26
CA PHE A 11 -4.62 3.03 4.39
C PHE A 11 -5.88 3.84 4.75
N ARG A 12 -6.78 4.05 3.80
CA ARG A 12 -8.03 4.82 3.98
C ARG A 12 -7.74 6.18 4.65
N LEU A 13 -8.28 6.43 5.85
CA LEU A 13 -8.02 7.67 6.62
C LEU A 13 -6.72 7.62 7.44
N LEU A 14 -6.09 6.45 7.55
CA LEU A 14 -4.82 6.24 8.24
C LEU A 14 -3.68 6.43 7.24
N ASP A 15 -3.43 7.67 6.86
CA ASP A 15 -2.42 8.04 5.87
C ASP A 15 -0.99 7.89 6.42
N ASP A 16 -0.77 8.39 7.63
CA ASP A 16 0.42 8.15 8.45
C ASP A 16 -0.04 8.12 9.90
N CYS A 17 -0.16 6.92 10.46
CA CYS A 17 -0.71 6.70 11.78
C CYS A 17 0.24 5.84 12.60
N ASN A 18 0.51 6.28 13.83
CA ASN A 18 1.35 5.55 14.77
C ASN A 18 0.60 5.36 16.09
N VAL A 19 0.38 4.10 16.48
CA VAL A 19 -0.38 3.73 17.68
C VAL A 19 0.48 2.89 18.60
N ARG A 20 0.83 3.47 19.75
CA ARG A 20 1.47 2.74 20.84
C ARG A 20 0.41 1.89 21.55
N LEU A 21 0.74 0.62 21.79
CA LEU A 21 -0.11 -0.31 22.52
C LEU A 21 0.33 -0.38 23.98
N ASP A 22 -0.66 -0.35 24.87
CA ASP A 22 -0.49 -0.56 26.31
C ASP A 22 -0.31 -2.04 26.63
N ASP A 23 0.32 -2.28 27.79
CA ASP A 23 0.77 -3.59 28.25
C ASP A 23 -0.34 -4.65 28.38
N LEU A 24 -1.54 -4.22 28.78
CA LEU A 24 -2.67 -5.12 29.07
C LEU A 24 -3.87 -4.89 28.14
N THR A 25 -4.30 -3.65 28.01
CA THR A 25 -5.48 -3.30 27.20
C THR A 25 -5.31 -1.89 26.66
N THR A 26 -5.32 -1.78 25.33
CA THR A 26 -5.33 -0.48 24.64
C THR A 26 -6.77 -0.12 24.27
N VAL A 27 -7.24 1.06 24.70
CA VAL A 27 -8.58 1.54 24.36
C VAL A 27 -8.49 2.62 23.30
N LEU A 28 -9.02 2.34 22.10
CA LEU A 28 -9.08 3.32 21.01
C LEU A 28 -10.34 4.17 21.14
N VAL A 29 -10.20 5.45 21.47
CA VAL A 29 -11.30 6.42 21.62
C VAL A 29 -11.17 7.56 20.63
N GLY A 30 -12.30 8.06 20.11
CA GLY A 30 -12.34 9.19 19.19
C GLY A 30 -13.69 9.33 18.51
N LYS A 31 -13.88 10.39 17.72
CA LYS A 31 -15.12 10.62 16.95
C LYS A 31 -15.40 9.49 15.94
N ASN A 32 -16.64 9.43 15.44
CA ASN A 32 -16.94 8.58 14.28
C ASN A 32 -16.01 8.95 13.11
N ASN A 33 -15.59 7.94 12.35
CA ASN A 33 -14.65 8.08 11.24
C ASN A 33 -13.23 8.56 11.61
N ALA A 34 -12.85 8.57 12.90
CA ALA A 34 -11.48 8.87 13.32
C ALA A 34 -10.47 7.73 13.04
N GLY A 35 -10.80 6.76 12.18
CA GLY A 35 -9.90 5.67 11.79
C GLY A 35 -9.84 4.46 12.73
N LYS A 36 -10.57 4.43 13.85
CA LYS A 36 -10.58 3.29 14.81
C LYS A 36 -10.94 1.94 14.17
N THR A 37 -12.03 1.89 13.41
CA THR A 37 -12.45 0.67 12.69
C THR A 37 -11.48 0.34 11.55
N SER A 38 -10.90 1.35 10.91
CA SER A 38 -9.85 1.14 9.90
C SER A 38 -8.60 0.50 10.51
N PHE A 39 -8.22 0.92 11.71
CA PHE A 39 -7.07 0.36 12.44
C PHE A 39 -7.24 -1.13 12.72
N SER A 40 -8.40 -1.55 13.24
CA SER A 40 -8.66 -2.98 13.41
C SER A 40 -8.81 -3.72 12.07
N CYS A 41 -9.34 -3.06 11.04
CA CYS A 41 -9.51 -3.65 9.72
C CYS A 41 -8.18 -3.98 9.03
N ILE A 42 -7.19 -3.08 9.04
CA ILE A 42 -5.91 -3.34 8.37
C ILE A 42 -5.15 -4.51 9.00
N ILE A 43 -5.20 -4.62 10.33
CA ILE A 43 -4.64 -5.78 11.05
C ILE A 43 -5.33 -7.06 10.57
N GLN A 44 -6.66 -7.08 10.45
CA GLN A 44 -7.37 -8.24 9.91
C GLN A 44 -7.06 -8.51 8.44
N LEU A 45 -6.81 -7.48 7.63
CA LEU A 45 -6.50 -7.65 6.20
C LEU A 45 -5.17 -8.38 6.04
N PHE A 46 -4.12 -7.92 6.72
CA PHE A 46 -2.80 -8.55 6.67
C PHE A 46 -2.76 -9.93 7.35
N MET A 47 -3.43 -10.10 8.49
CA MET A 47 -3.33 -11.34 9.27
C MET A 47 -4.21 -12.48 8.75
N ASN A 48 -5.35 -12.17 8.11
CA ASN A 48 -6.33 -13.19 7.71
C ASN A 48 -6.37 -13.45 6.20
N ASN A 49 -5.33 -13.06 5.44
CA ASN A 49 -5.26 -13.20 3.98
C ASN A 49 -6.51 -12.67 3.25
N LYS A 50 -7.13 -11.61 3.79
CA LYS A 50 -8.24 -10.95 3.10
C LYS A 50 -7.67 -10.10 1.96
N LYS A 51 -8.48 -9.85 0.94
CA LYS A 51 -8.06 -9.08 -0.24
C LYS A 51 -8.20 -7.59 0.03
N PHE A 52 -7.11 -6.85 -0.14
CA PHE A 52 -7.14 -5.40 -0.29
C PHE A 52 -7.86 -5.01 -1.58
N MET A 53 -8.56 -3.88 -1.54
CA MET A 53 -9.16 -3.24 -2.68
C MET A 53 -8.42 -1.94 -3.02
N PHE A 54 -8.58 -1.43 -4.24
CA PHE A 54 -7.98 -0.15 -4.61
C PHE A 54 -8.49 1.01 -3.72
N ASP A 55 -9.76 0.97 -3.31
CA ASP A 55 -10.35 1.97 -2.41
C ASP A 55 -9.82 1.90 -0.96
N ASP A 56 -9.00 0.90 -0.63
CA ASP A 56 -8.30 0.85 0.65
C ASP A 56 -7.07 1.76 0.69
N PHE A 57 -6.56 2.21 -0.46
CA PHE A 57 -5.50 3.22 -0.48
C PHE A 57 -6.03 4.54 0.09
N SER A 58 -5.16 5.26 0.80
CA SER A 58 -5.42 6.62 1.19
C SER A 58 -5.68 7.49 -0.04
N ILE A 59 -6.55 8.49 0.12
CA ILE A 59 -6.85 9.44 -0.95
C ILE A 59 -5.58 10.17 -1.44
N ASN A 60 -4.58 10.33 -0.56
CA ASN A 60 -3.30 10.96 -0.86
C ASN A 60 -2.44 10.11 -1.82
N CYS A 61 -2.73 8.82 -1.97
CA CYS A 61 -2.07 7.93 -2.92
C CYS A 61 -2.56 8.13 -4.37
N HIS A 62 -3.80 8.60 -4.56
CA HIS A 62 -4.43 8.67 -5.87
C HIS A 62 -3.66 9.58 -6.85
N PRO A 63 -3.22 10.80 -6.47
CA PRO A 63 -2.39 11.62 -7.34
C PRO A 63 -1.08 10.94 -7.75
N LYS A 64 -0.46 10.16 -6.84
CA LYS A 64 0.77 9.41 -7.14
C LYS A 64 0.52 8.38 -8.24
N PHE A 65 -0.49 7.53 -8.10
CA PHE A 65 -0.86 6.57 -9.16
C PHE A 65 -1.12 7.25 -10.51
N VAL A 66 -1.86 8.35 -10.52
CA VAL A 66 -2.17 9.11 -11.74
C VAL A 66 -0.91 9.70 -12.37
N ASN A 67 -0.02 10.28 -11.56
CA ASN A 67 1.21 10.89 -12.05
C ASN A 67 2.18 9.83 -12.59
N THR A 68 2.35 8.72 -11.88
CA THR A 68 3.16 7.58 -12.33
C THR A 68 2.69 7.05 -13.67
N TYR A 69 1.37 6.90 -13.86
CA TYR A 69 0.83 6.51 -15.16
C TYR A 69 1.07 7.57 -16.26
N LYS A 70 0.92 8.86 -15.95
CA LYS A 70 1.19 9.94 -16.92
C LYS A 70 2.66 9.95 -17.35
N GLU A 71 3.58 9.76 -16.41
CA GLU A 71 5.01 9.65 -16.69
C GLU A 71 5.30 8.44 -17.58
N TYR A 72 4.79 7.26 -17.22
CA TYR A 72 4.89 6.06 -18.05
C TYR A 72 4.45 6.32 -19.48
N VAL A 73 3.30 6.97 -19.70
CA VAL A 73 2.80 7.29 -21.04
C VAL A 73 3.74 8.20 -21.84
N LYS A 74 4.51 9.07 -21.19
CA LYS A 74 5.48 9.95 -21.85
C LYS A 74 6.74 9.21 -22.28
N VAL A 75 7.14 8.17 -21.54
CA VAL A 75 8.43 7.48 -21.75
C VAL A 75 8.29 6.09 -22.39
N LYS A 76 7.08 5.51 -22.46
CA LYS A 76 6.85 4.13 -22.95
C LYS A 76 7.37 3.79 -24.35
N ASP A 77 7.61 4.78 -25.20
CA ASP A 77 8.08 4.60 -26.58
C ASP A 77 9.59 4.91 -26.72
N ASP A 78 10.26 5.26 -25.62
CA ASP A 78 11.68 5.57 -25.52
C ASP A 78 12.34 4.56 -24.56
N ASN A 79 13.10 3.60 -25.10
CA ASN A 79 13.61 2.47 -24.33
C ASN A 79 14.52 2.89 -23.16
N GLU A 80 15.39 3.88 -23.37
CA GLU A 80 16.33 4.36 -22.34
C GLU A 80 15.56 5.02 -21.19
N LYS A 81 14.65 5.95 -21.51
CA LYS A 81 13.81 6.60 -20.49
C LYS A 81 12.85 5.64 -19.80
N LEU A 82 12.41 4.59 -20.50
CA LEU A 82 11.51 3.58 -19.93
C LEU A 82 12.24 2.72 -18.90
N GLU A 83 13.50 2.36 -19.17
CA GLU A 83 14.35 1.64 -18.23
C GLU A 83 14.59 2.46 -16.96
N ASP A 84 15.00 3.72 -17.12
CA ASP A 84 15.17 4.66 -15.99
C ASP A 84 13.89 4.81 -15.16
N PHE A 85 12.74 4.96 -15.83
CA PHE A 85 11.45 5.05 -15.16
C PHE A 85 11.14 3.83 -14.29
N PHE A 86 11.46 2.62 -14.78
CA PHE A 86 11.21 1.39 -14.03
C PHE A 86 12.24 1.13 -12.92
N ASN A 87 13.47 1.64 -13.05
CA ASN A 87 14.47 1.60 -11.97
C ASN A 87 14.02 2.40 -10.74
N GLU A 88 13.18 3.42 -10.92
CA GLU A 88 12.65 4.26 -9.84
C GLU A 88 11.21 3.92 -9.44
N ILE A 89 10.62 2.84 -9.97
CA ILE A 89 9.17 2.62 -9.89
C ILE A 89 8.67 2.45 -8.46
N ASP A 90 9.45 1.84 -7.59
CA ASP A 90 9.11 1.59 -6.18
C ASP A 90 8.92 2.91 -5.41
N GLN A 91 9.59 3.98 -5.82
CA GLN A 91 9.43 5.30 -5.21
C GLN A 91 8.19 6.04 -5.73
N LYS A 92 7.68 5.62 -6.90
CA LYS A 92 6.58 6.29 -7.62
C LYS A 92 5.22 5.62 -7.37
N VAL A 93 5.21 4.32 -7.08
CA VAL A 93 3.98 3.57 -6.82
C VAL A 93 3.79 3.42 -5.32
N PRO A 94 2.72 3.98 -4.74
CA PRO A 94 2.48 3.82 -3.31
C PRO A 94 2.05 2.40 -2.95
N SER A 95 2.46 1.96 -1.76
CA SER A 95 2.09 0.72 -1.07
C SER A 95 1.19 1.03 0.14
N ILE A 96 0.33 0.09 0.54
CA ILE A 96 -0.30 0.11 1.86
C ILE A 96 0.64 -0.63 2.81
N GLU A 97 1.00 0.01 3.93
CA GLU A 97 1.98 -0.56 4.84
C GLU A 97 1.46 -0.63 6.27
N MET A 98 1.81 -1.71 6.96
CA MET A 98 1.65 -1.86 8.40
C MET A 98 2.96 -2.39 8.99
N GLN A 99 3.56 -1.64 9.88
CA GLN A 99 4.73 -2.06 10.64
C GLN A 99 4.33 -2.39 12.07
N LEU A 100 4.81 -3.53 12.57
CA LEU A 100 4.69 -3.92 13.97
C LEU A 100 6.07 -3.81 14.63
N ASP A 101 6.14 -3.06 15.73
CA ASP A 101 7.29 -3.12 16.63
C ASP A 101 6.96 -4.10 17.76
N ILE A 102 7.84 -5.06 17.99
CA ILE A 102 7.64 -6.19 18.90
C ILE A 102 8.81 -6.24 19.89
N GLU A 103 8.50 -6.11 21.17
CA GLU A 103 9.45 -6.37 22.26
C GLU A 103 9.46 -7.87 22.59
N TYR A 104 10.64 -8.45 22.77
CA TYR A 104 10.82 -9.84 23.17
C TYR A 104 11.88 -9.99 24.27
N GLY A 105 11.68 -10.94 25.17
CA GLY A 105 12.60 -11.26 26.26
C GLY A 105 13.28 -12.61 26.08
N ILE A 106 14.15 -12.95 27.03
CA ILE A 106 14.92 -14.20 27.06
C ILE A 106 13.99 -15.43 27.19
N ASP A 107 12.87 -15.28 27.89
CA ASP A 107 11.91 -16.36 28.15
C ASP A 107 10.90 -16.58 27.00
N ASP A 108 10.97 -15.79 25.93
CA ASP A 108 10.04 -15.90 24.82
C ASP A 108 10.42 -16.99 23.82
N ASN A 109 9.41 -17.67 23.25
CA ASN A 109 9.62 -18.59 22.14
C ASN A 109 9.64 -17.84 20.80
N TRP A 110 10.83 -17.59 20.27
CA TRP A 110 11.06 -16.92 18.99
C TRP A 110 11.49 -17.88 17.87
N SER A 111 11.28 -19.19 18.04
CA SER A 111 11.71 -20.23 17.06
C SER A 111 11.20 -19.96 15.65
N ASN A 112 9.97 -19.43 15.52
CA ASN A 112 9.34 -19.12 14.23
C ASN A 112 9.89 -17.86 13.56
N ILE A 113 10.52 -16.96 14.32
CA ILE A 113 11.03 -15.67 13.86
C ILE A 113 12.55 -15.73 13.64
N ARG A 114 13.22 -16.67 14.31
CA ARG A 114 14.67 -16.91 14.19
C ARG A 114 15.20 -16.94 12.74
N PRO A 115 14.51 -17.54 11.75
CA PRO A 115 14.97 -17.51 10.35
C PRO A 115 15.00 -16.10 9.72
N LEU A 116 14.23 -15.15 10.28
CA LEU A 116 14.11 -13.77 9.80
C LEU A 116 15.10 -12.82 10.49
N LEU A 117 15.71 -13.24 11.60
CA LEU A 117 16.69 -12.46 12.35
C LEU A 117 18.10 -12.67 11.77
N THR A 118 18.52 -11.74 10.92
CA THR A 118 19.85 -11.75 10.29
C THR A 118 20.96 -11.27 11.23
N THR A 119 20.62 -10.54 12.29
CA THR A 119 21.55 -10.04 13.32
C THR A 119 20.91 -10.10 14.71
N LEU A 120 21.69 -10.54 15.70
CA LEU A 120 21.31 -10.52 17.12
C LEU A 120 21.98 -9.30 17.74
N ASP A 121 21.45 -8.11 17.45
CA ASP A 121 21.83 -6.93 18.21
C ASP A 121 21.30 -7.05 19.64
N SER A 122 21.92 -6.33 20.58
CA SER A 122 21.51 -6.26 21.99
C SER A 122 20.11 -5.67 22.23
N LEU A 123 19.41 -5.30 21.16
CA LEU A 123 18.07 -4.74 21.20
C LEU A 123 17.05 -5.88 21.18
N ASN A 124 16.28 -5.96 22.25
CA ASN A 124 15.15 -6.87 22.44
C ASN A 124 13.91 -6.46 21.61
N ASN A 125 14.13 -5.92 20.41
CA ASN A 125 13.12 -5.32 19.55
C ASN A 125 13.18 -5.91 18.15
N LEU A 126 12.04 -6.37 17.65
CA LEU A 126 11.84 -6.86 16.31
C LEU A 126 10.87 -5.94 15.57
N GLN A 127 11.18 -5.62 14.32
CA GLN A 127 10.27 -4.89 13.44
C GLN A 127 9.83 -5.78 12.29
N ILE A 128 8.53 -5.89 12.07
CA ILE A 128 7.95 -6.64 10.95
C ILE A 128 7.14 -5.66 10.10
N LEU A 129 7.54 -5.51 8.82
CA LEU A 129 6.82 -4.72 7.83
C LEU A 129 5.94 -5.64 6.98
N PHE A 130 4.65 -5.31 6.93
CA PHE A 130 3.70 -5.86 5.98
C PHE A 130 3.44 -4.81 4.90
N SER A 131 3.63 -5.17 3.63
CA SER A 131 3.36 -4.31 2.48
C SER A 131 2.33 -4.97 1.56
N TYR A 132 1.34 -4.19 1.11
CA TYR A 132 0.51 -4.52 -0.03
C TYR A 132 0.86 -3.59 -1.19
N GLU A 133 1.42 -4.20 -2.23
CA GLU A 133 2.05 -3.50 -3.35
C GLU A 133 1.77 -4.17 -4.70
N ILE A 134 2.12 -3.47 -5.78
CA ILE A 134 2.00 -4.00 -7.14
C ILE A 134 3.19 -4.93 -7.41
N LYS A 135 2.95 -6.24 -7.39
CA LYS A 135 3.97 -7.27 -7.61
C LYS A 135 4.75 -7.13 -8.94
N GLU A 136 4.07 -6.72 -10.01
CA GLU A 136 4.70 -6.55 -11.34
C GLU A 136 4.28 -5.20 -11.95
N PRO A 137 4.96 -4.09 -11.57
CA PRO A 137 4.57 -2.75 -11.99
C PRO A 137 4.53 -2.55 -13.50
N LYS A 138 5.48 -3.16 -14.23
CA LYS A 138 5.55 -3.10 -15.70
C LYS A 138 4.32 -3.71 -16.35
N ALA A 139 4.02 -4.97 -16.04
CA ALA A 139 2.86 -5.67 -16.58
C ALA A 139 1.55 -4.97 -16.19
N TYR A 140 1.47 -4.41 -14.98
CA TYR A 140 0.33 -3.61 -14.53
C TYR A 140 0.13 -2.36 -15.38
N LEU A 141 1.17 -1.54 -15.58
CA LEU A 141 1.09 -0.28 -16.34
C LEU A 141 0.79 -0.51 -17.82
N GLU A 142 1.35 -1.57 -18.42
CA GLU A 142 1.05 -1.99 -19.79
C GLU A 142 -0.44 -2.34 -19.94
N LYS A 143 -0.97 -3.19 -19.04
CA LYS A 143 -2.40 -3.56 -19.02
C LYS A 143 -3.29 -2.35 -18.79
N LEU A 144 -2.95 -1.49 -17.82
CA LEU A 144 -3.67 -0.26 -17.53
C LEU A 144 -3.70 0.67 -18.76
N HIS A 145 -2.60 0.75 -19.51
CA HIS A 145 -2.54 1.54 -20.72
C HIS A 145 -3.49 1.05 -21.82
N VAL A 146 -3.55 -0.27 -22.02
CA VAL A 146 -4.49 -0.89 -22.95
C VAL A 146 -5.95 -0.58 -22.56
N GLU A 147 -6.31 -0.75 -21.29
CA GLU A 147 -7.67 -0.48 -20.81
C GLU A 147 -8.05 1.01 -20.92
N MET A 148 -7.13 1.91 -20.57
CA MET A 148 -7.35 3.36 -20.72
C MET A 148 -7.60 3.77 -22.18
N ARG A 149 -6.92 3.14 -23.14
CA ARG A 149 -7.17 3.38 -24.58
C ARG A 149 -8.57 2.91 -24.99
N LYS A 150 -9.01 1.73 -24.54
CA LYS A 150 -10.36 1.21 -24.82
C LYS A 150 -11.44 2.17 -24.32
N ILE A 151 -11.29 2.71 -23.11
CA ILE A 151 -12.23 3.68 -22.52
C ILE A 151 -12.27 4.98 -23.34
N LYS A 152 -11.12 5.49 -23.79
CA LYS A 152 -11.06 6.69 -24.64
C LYS A 152 -11.76 6.48 -25.98
N ILE A 153 -11.60 5.32 -26.61
CA ILE A 153 -12.25 4.98 -27.88
C ILE A 153 -13.77 4.96 -27.70
N LYS A 154 -14.28 4.22 -26.71
CA LYS A 154 -15.72 4.15 -26.42
C LYS A 154 -16.34 5.54 -26.19
N LYS A 155 -15.70 6.40 -25.39
CA LYS A 155 -16.17 7.77 -25.15
C LYS A 155 -16.18 8.63 -26.41
N LYS A 156 -15.24 8.40 -27.35
CA LYS A 156 -15.20 9.10 -28.63
C LYS A 156 -16.34 8.65 -29.55
N GLU A 157 -16.61 7.35 -29.60
CA GLU A 157 -17.71 6.76 -30.37
C GLU A 157 -19.07 7.23 -29.83
N GLU A 158 -19.27 7.26 -28.51
CA GLU A 158 -20.48 7.79 -27.89
C GLU A 158 -20.70 9.27 -28.22
N LYS A 159 -19.64 10.10 -28.15
CA LYS A 159 -19.72 11.51 -28.55
C LYS A 159 -20.04 11.69 -30.03
N ALA A 160 -19.48 10.85 -30.91
CA ALA A 160 -19.77 10.92 -32.35
C ALA A 160 -21.24 10.61 -32.65
N LYS A 161 -21.82 9.58 -32.01
CA LYS A 161 -23.23 9.22 -32.14
C LYS A 161 -24.18 10.34 -31.68
N ILE A 162 -23.81 11.08 -30.64
CA ILE A 162 -24.60 12.23 -30.17
C ILE A 162 -24.59 13.37 -31.20
N ILE A 163 -23.46 13.61 -31.87
CA ILE A 163 -23.33 14.65 -32.90
C ILE A 163 -24.13 14.30 -34.16
N GLU A 164 -24.23 13.02 -34.54
CA GLU A 164 -25.05 12.59 -35.69
C GLU A 164 -26.56 12.69 -35.44
N LEU A 165 -27.00 12.90 -34.20
CA LEU A 165 -28.42 13.00 -33.80
C LEU A 165 -28.91 14.45 -33.64
N VAL A 166 -28.05 15.45 -33.85
CA VAL A 166 -28.34 16.90 -33.76
C VAL A 166 -28.21 17.56 -35.12
#